data_AF-A0A2E6GW39-F1
#
_entry.id   AF-A0A2E6GW39-F1
#
_cell.length_a   1.000
_cell.length_b   1.000
_cell.length_c   1.000
_cell.angle_alpha   90.00
_cell.angle_beta   90.00
_cell.angle_gamma   90.00
#
_symmetry.space_group_name_H-M   'P 1'
#
loop_
_entity.id
_entity.type
_entity.pdbx_description
1 polymer ?
#
loop_
_entity_poly.entity_id
_entity_poly.type
_entity_poly.pdbx_seq_one_letter_code
_entity_poly.pdbx_strand_id
1 'polypeptide(L)'
;MKKTATILFFIFGIITMSNGQMTIEEQVSDTACLCLSKLDTAQIKANANAIKMQCLNEAITKNQIAIQKTYASEQRREEDTEKLGIQGSLYITLQHELIKSCPIYALFEKEIQTFREASKAGASMQKKNGGSK
;
A
#
# COMPACT_ATOMS: atom_id res chain seq x y z
N MET A 1 37.44 57.08 -14.49
CA MET A 1 38.33 56.08 -15.11
C MET A 1 38.19 54.80 -14.28
N LYS A 2 37.55 53.72 -14.81
CA LYS A 2 38.22 52.45 -15.22
C LYS A 2 39.14 51.91 -14.10
N LYS A 3 38.93 50.74 -13.45
CA LYS A 3 38.53 49.41 -13.96
C LYS A 3 38.40 48.39 -12.79
N THR A 4 37.48 47.43 -12.96
CA THR A 4 37.54 45.96 -12.64
C THR A 4 37.70 45.48 -11.19
N ALA A 5 37.21 44.32 -10.75
CA ALA A 5 36.21 43.32 -11.16
C ALA A 5 36.41 42.11 -10.22
N THR A 6 35.37 41.56 -9.57
CA THR A 6 35.27 40.14 -9.13
C THR A 6 33.83 39.93 -8.62
N ILE A 7 32.89 39.46 -9.45
CA ILE A 7 32.56 38.06 -9.79
C ILE A 7 31.87 37.30 -8.65
N LEU A 8 30.57 37.05 -8.89
CA LEU A 8 29.73 35.91 -8.52
C LEU A 8 30.12 35.02 -7.33
N PHE A 9 29.19 34.92 -6.37
CA PHE A 9 28.62 33.61 -6.03
C PHE A 9 27.10 33.77 -5.81
N PHE A 10 26.38 33.70 -6.92
CA PHE A 10 24.92 33.65 -6.99
C PHE A 10 24.49 32.18 -6.98
N ILE A 11 24.77 31.45 -5.90
CA ILE A 11 24.25 30.08 -5.70
C ILE A 11 24.04 29.86 -4.19
N PHE A 12 23.08 30.57 -3.59
CA PHE A 12 22.42 30.03 -2.41
C PHE A 12 21.12 29.42 -2.87
N GLY A 13 21.08 28.09 -2.75
CA GLY A 13 20.11 27.21 -3.34
C GLY A 13 18.70 27.72 -3.15
N ILE A 14 18.03 27.92 -4.27
CA ILE A 14 16.62 27.56 -4.37
C ILE A 14 16.61 26.06 -4.06
N ILE A 15 16.56 25.71 -2.77
CA ILE A 15 16.08 24.42 -2.34
C ILE A 15 14.62 24.46 -2.75
N THR A 16 14.37 24.06 -4.00
CA THR A 16 13.08 23.58 -4.44
C THR A 16 12.79 22.42 -3.50
N MET A 17 12.11 22.72 -2.38
CA MET A 17 11.33 21.71 -1.70
C MET A 17 10.32 21.28 -2.76
N SER A 18 10.65 20.16 -3.40
CA SER A 18 9.68 19.37 -4.12
C SER A 18 8.65 19.01 -3.07
N ASN A 19 7.61 19.83 -2.95
CA ASN A 19 6.33 19.40 -2.44
C ASN A 19 5.84 18.42 -3.50
N GLY A 20 6.39 17.20 -3.48
CA GLY A 20 5.82 16.08 -4.20
C GLY A 20 4.38 16.01 -3.73
N GLN A 21 3.46 16.35 -4.62
CA GLN A 21 2.04 16.22 -4.34
C GLN A 21 1.82 14.73 -4.05
N MET A 22 1.64 14.39 -2.78
CA MET A 22 1.39 13.02 -2.35
C MET A 22 0.18 12.52 -3.11
N THR A 23 0.32 11.38 -3.79
CA THR A 23 -0.77 10.75 -4.52
C THR A 23 -1.83 10.24 -3.53
N ILE A 24 -3.07 10.07 -3.99
CA ILE A 24 -4.13 9.55 -3.11
C ILE A 24 -3.80 8.12 -2.66
N GLU A 25 -3.14 7.34 -3.51
CA GLU A 25 -2.69 5.99 -3.20
C GLU A 25 -1.61 5.96 -2.12
N GLU A 26 -0.64 6.90 -2.14
CA GLU A 26 0.34 7.07 -1.07
C GLU A 26 -0.33 7.48 0.25
N GLN A 27 -1.26 8.45 0.21
CA GLN A 27 -1.97 8.91 1.40
C GLN A 27 -2.78 7.79 2.08
N VAL A 28 -3.47 6.99 1.27
CA VAL A 28 -4.24 5.85 1.77
C VAL A 28 -3.30 4.74 2.25
N SER A 29 -2.18 4.49 1.57
CA SER A 29 -1.14 3.54 1.99
C SER A 29 -0.55 3.91 3.35
N ASP A 30 -0.22 5.18 3.57
CA ASP A 30 0.31 5.66 4.85
C ASP A 30 -0.69 5.45 5.99
N THR A 31 -1.97 5.73 5.72
CA THR A 31 -3.05 5.51 6.68
C THR A 31 -3.17 4.02 7.03
N ALA A 32 -3.08 3.12 6.04
CA ALA A 32 -3.11 1.68 6.26
C ALA A 32 -1.87 1.22 7.02
N CYS A 33 -0.68 1.74 6.69
CA CYS A 33 0.56 1.40 7.35
C CYS A 33 0.55 1.77 8.84
N LEU A 34 0.01 2.94 9.19
CA LEU A 34 -0.18 3.36 10.57
C LEU A 34 -1.12 2.43 11.36
N CYS A 35 -2.11 1.82 10.71
CA CYS A 35 -2.95 0.79 11.35
C CYS A 35 -2.14 -0.49 11.56
N LEU A 36 -1.42 -0.93 10.53
CA LEU A 36 -0.64 -2.16 10.57
C LEU A 36 0.51 -2.11 11.58
N SER A 37 1.15 -0.94 11.74
CA SER A 37 2.30 -0.74 12.63
C SER A 37 1.94 -0.75 14.12
N LYS A 38 0.66 -0.66 14.47
CA LYS A 38 0.18 -0.71 15.86
C LYS A 38 0.03 -2.14 16.39
N LEU A 39 0.14 -3.12 15.51
CA LEU A 39 -0.13 -4.52 15.84
C LEU A 39 1.16 -5.21 16.24
N ASP A 40 1.08 -6.01 17.29
CA ASP A 40 2.18 -6.87 17.70
C ASP A 40 2.25 -8.14 16.83
N THR A 41 3.40 -8.81 16.85
CA THR A 41 3.64 -10.02 16.04
C THR A 41 2.71 -11.17 16.39
N ALA A 42 2.19 -11.25 17.63
CA ALA A 42 1.29 -12.31 18.05
C ALA A 42 -0.12 -12.13 17.42
N GLN A 43 -0.61 -10.89 17.39
CA GLN A 43 -1.85 -10.52 16.72
C GLN A 43 -1.78 -10.79 15.21
N ILE A 44 -0.64 -10.45 14.59
CA ILE A 44 -0.40 -10.72 13.16
C ILE A 44 -0.49 -12.23 12.90
N LYS A 45 0.22 -13.07 13.67
CA LYS A 45 0.20 -14.53 13.49
C LYS A 45 -1.18 -15.15 13.65
N ALA A 46 -1.99 -14.61 14.55
CA ALA A 46 -3.32 -15.15 14.82
C ALA A 46 -4.31 -14.89 13.67
N ASN A 47 -4.24 -13.72 13.02
CA ASN A 47 -5.24 -13.34 12.02
C ASN A 47 -4.74 -12.33 10.96
N ALA A 48 -3.52 -12.53 10.44
CA ALA A 48 -2.86 -11.62 9.50
C ALA A 48 -3.77 -11.19 8.34
N ASN A 49 -4.51 -12.11 7.73
CA ASN A 49 -5.33 -11.79 6.57
C ASN A 49 -6.53 -10.89 6.92
N ALA A 50 -7.27 -11.20 7.99
CA ALA A 50 -8.42 -10.38 8.35
C ALA A 50 -7.97 -9.00 8.84
N ILE A 51 -6.90 -8.94 9.64
CA ILE A 51 -6.37 -7.67 10.14
C ILE A 51 -5.83 -6.81 8.98
N LYS A 52 -5.14 -7.41 8.01
CA LYS A 52 -4.71 -6.72 6.79
C LYS A 52 -5.89 -6.08 6.06
N MET A 53 -6.95 -6.85 5.81
CA MET A 53 -8.14 -6.34 5.12
C MET A 53 -8.87 -5.28 5.95
N GLN A 54 -8.89 -5.40 7.27
CA GLN A 54 -9.48 -4.40 8.16
C GLN A 54 -8.74 -3.06 8.07
N CYS A 55 -7.41 -3.07 8.21
CA CYS A 55 -6.61 -1.85 8.14
C CYS A 55 -6.71 -1.17 6.77
N LEU A 56 -6.72 -1.95 5.69
CA LEU A 56 -6.90 -1.44 4.33
C LEU A 56 -8.29 -0.81 4.13
N ASN A 57 -9.36 -1.48 4.59
CA ASN A 57 -10.71 -0.94 4.50
C ASN A 57 -10.89 0.32 5.35
N GLU A 58 -10.29 0.37 6.54
CA GLU A 58 -10.30 1.55 7.40
C GLU A 58 -9.59 2.73 6.72
N ALA A 59 -8.44 2.48 6.10
CA ALA A 59 -7.69 3.48 5.37
C ALA A 59 -8.47 4.05 4.17
N ILE A 60 -9.12 3.17 3.38
CA ILE A 60 -9.98 3.59 2.27
C ILE A 60 -11.15 4.42 2.79
N THR A 61 -11.81 3.98 3.87
CA THR A 61 -12.96 4.68 4.45
C THR A 61 -12.57 6.07 4.96
N LYS A 62 -11.43 6.18 5.66
CA LYS A 62 -10.92 7.46 6.17
C LYS A 62 -10.55 8.45 5.07
N ASN A 63 -10.17 7.95 3.90
CA ASN A 63 -9.77 8.77 2.76
C ASN A 63 -10.84 8.83 1.66
N GLN A 64 -12.05 8.34 1.91
CA GLN A 64 -13.09 8.14 0.89
C GLN A 64 -13.44 9.42 0.13
N ILE A 65 -13.47 10.57 0.82
CA ILE A 65 -13.75 11.87 0.19
C ILE A 65 -12.64 12.26 -0.78
N ALA A 66 -11.38 12.08 -0.39
CA ALA A 66 -10.22 12.41 -1.22
C ALA A 66 -10.11 11.45 -2.40
N ILE A 67 -10.41 10.16 -2.20
CA ILE A 67 -10.55 9.16 -3.27
C ILE A 67 -11.63 9.61 -4.25
N GLN A 68 -12.86 9.88 -3.78
CA GLN A 68 -13.95 10.29 -4.68
C GLN A 68 -13.62 11.56 -5.46
N LYS A 69 -13.00 12.55 -4.81
CA LYS A 69 -12.61 13.80 -5.48
C LYS A 69 -11.55 13.58 -6.55
N THR A 70 -10.52 12.79 -6.23
CA THR A 70 -9.41 12.49 -7.14
C THR A 70 -9.90 11.67 -8.32
N TYR A 71 -10.64 10.59 -8.05
CA TYR A 71 -11.18 9.68 -9.08
C TYR A 71 -12.33 10.28 -9.90
N ALA A 72 -13.06 11.28 -9.37
CA ALA A 72 -14.02 12.04 -10.18
C ALA A 72 -13.34 13.06 -11.11
N SER A 73 -12.15 13.53 -10.74
CA SER A 73 -11.37 14.49 -11.54
C SER A 73 -10.40 13.83 -12.53
N GLU A 74 -9.93 12.63 -12.22
CA GLU A 74 -9.08 11.83 -13.11
C GLU A 74 -9.96 11.07 -14.11
N GLN A 75 -9.97 11.52 -15.36
CA GLN A 75 -10.63 10.84 -16.47
C GLN A 75 -9.86 9.54 -16.80
N ARG A 76 -10.02 8.48 -16.00
CA ARG A 76 -9.36 7.18 -16.24
C ARG A 76 -9.99 6.48 -17.45
N ARG A 77 -9.18 5.65 -18.13
CA ARG A 77 -9.63 4.80 -19.24
C ARG A 77 -10.75 3.87 -18.73
N GLU A 78 -11.84 3.77 -19.50
CA GLU A 78 -13.02 2.96 -19.17
C GLU A 78 -12.65 1.51 -18.77
N GLU A 79 -11.60 0.96 -19.37
CA GLU A 79 -11.10 -0.42 -19.14
C GLU A 79 -10.74 -0.73 -17.67
N ASP A 80 -10.20 0.23 -16.91
CA ASP A 80 -9.81 0.01 -15.50
C ASP A 80 -11.04 0.02 -14.56
N THR A 81 -12.06 0.79 -14.94
CA THR A 81 -13.32 0.90 -14.20
C THR A 81 -14.21 -0.31 -14.49
N GLU A 82 -14.21 -0.79 -15.72
CA GLU A 82 -15.13 -1.83 -16.21
C GLU A 82 -14.79 -3.23 -15.69
N LYS A 83 -13.52 -3.54 -15.42
CA LYS A 83 -13.10 -4.89 -14.96
C LYS A 83 -13.08 -5.09 -13.45
N LEU A 84 -12.70 -4.07 -12.67
CA LEU A 84 -12.45 -4.20 -11.22
C LEU A 84 -13.16 -3.14 -10.38
N GLY A 85 -13.71 -2.10 -11.01
CA GLY A 85 -14.23 -0.92 -10.32
C GLY A 85 -13.14 -0.08 -9.64
N ILE A 86 -13.53 1.12 -9.18
CA ILE A 86 -12.65 2.06 -8.48
C ILE A 86 -12.04 1.42 -7.23
N GLN A 87 -12.82 0.64 -6.48
CA GLN A 87 -12.36 0.05 -5.23
C GLN A 87 -11.35 -1.09 -5.47
N GLY A 88 -11.56 -1.92 -6.49
CA GLY A 88 -10.65 -3.02 -6.83
C GLY A 88 -9.31 -2.53 -7.37
N SER A 89 -9.33 -1.55 -8.28
CA SER A 89 -8.12 -0.92 -8.83
C SER A 89 -7.31 -0.18 -7.75
N LEU A 90 -8.00 0.54 -6.86
CA LEU A 90 -7.38 1.17 -5.70
C LEU A 90 -6.71 0.11 -4.81
N TYR A 91 -7.40 -0.99 -4.47
CA TYR A 91 -6.85 -2.02 -3.60
C TYR A 91 -5.53 -2.62 -4.11
N ILE A 92 -5.43 -2.86 -5.42
CA ILE A 92 -4.20 -3.39 -6.04
C ILE A 92 -3.06 -2.38 -5.91
N THR A 93 -3.35 -1.12 -6.24
CA THR A 93 -2.34 -0.05 -6.20
C THR A 93 -1.87 0.20 -4.76
N LEU A 94 -2.78 0.15 -3.79
CA LEU A 94 -2.44 0.25 -2.36
C LEU A 94 -1.53 -0.88 -1.88
N GLN A 95 -1.77 -2.12 -2.31
CA GLN A 95 -0.87 -3.22 -1.95
C GLN A 95 0.53 -3.00 -2.52
N HIS A 96 0.62 -2.50 -3.76
CA HIS A 96 1.90 -2.14 -4.37
C HIS A 96 2.63 -1.03 -3.60
N GLU A 97 1.90 0.01 -3.17
CA GLU A 97 2.51 1.09 -2.39
C GLU A 97 2.92 0.63 -0.99
N LEU A 98 2.10 -0.19 -0.32
CA LEU A 98 2.45 -0.75 0.99
C LEU A 98 3.72 -1.60 0.95
N ILE A 99 3.95 -2.36 -0.12
CA ILE A 99 5.20 -3.13 -0.30
C ILE A 99 6.42 -2.21 -0.34
N LYS A 100 6.27 -1.01 -0.93
CA LYS A 100 7.37 -0.04 -1.05
C LYS A 100 7.57 0.77 0.22
N SER A 101 6.50 1.25 0.83
CA SER A 101 6.55 2.28 1.88
C SER A 101 6.31 1.76 3.30
N CYS A 102 5.84 0.52 3.47
CA CYS A 102 5.42 -0.01 4.76
C CYS A 102 6.18 -1.30 5.17
N PRO A 103 7.32 -1.20 5.90
CA PRO A 103 8.13 -2.37 6.26
C PRO A 103 7.39 -3.46 7.03
N ILE A 104 6.41 -3.08 7.87
CA ILE A 104 5.60 -4.05 8.63
C ILE A 104 4.71 -4.91 7.73
N TYR A 105 4.35 -4.41 6.54
CA TYR A 105 3.49 -5.12 5.59
C TYR A 105 4.09 -6.45 5.13
N ALA A 106 5.42 -6.52 4.99
CA ALA A 106 6.13 -7.75 4.63
C ALA A 106 5.91 -8.90 5.65
N LEU A 107 5.74 -8.58 6.93
CA LEU A 107 5.42 -9.60 7.95
C LEU A 107 4.02 -10.19 7.73
N PHE A 108 3.04 -9.36 7.37
CA PHE A 108 1.70 -9.84 7.04
C PHE A 108 1.71 -10.74 5.82
N GLU A 109 2.44 -10.38 4.76
CA GLU A 109 2.53 -11.22 3.55
C GLU A 109 3.15 -12.58 3.85
N LYS A 110 4.24 -12.59 4.62
CA LYS A 110 4.92 -13.82 5.03
C LYS A 110 4.01 -14.74 5.84
N GLU A 111 3.29 -14.21 6.83
CA GLU A 111 2.38 -15.02 7.65
C GLU A 111 1.19 -15.56 6.85
N ILE A 112 0.60 -14.73 5.97
CA ILE A 112 -0.47 -15.17 5.07
C ILE A 112 0.02 -16.29 4.14
N GLN A 113 1.22 -16.16 3.57
CA GLN A 113 1.80 -17.19 2.71
C GLN A 113 2.08 -18.48 3.48
N THR A 114 2.66 -18.37 4.67
CA THR A 114 2.94 -19.52 5.56
C THR A 114 1.64 -20.27 5.89
N PHE A 115 0.57 -19.56 6.22
CA PHE A 115 -0.74 -20.16 6.48
C PHE A 115 -1.31 -20.87 5.24
N ARG A 116 -1.18 -20.27 4.04
CA ARG A 116 -1.63 -20.89 2.78
C ARG A 116 -0.86 -22.17 2.46
N GLU A 117 0.45 -22.17 2.68
CA GLU A 117 1.31 -23.34 2.46
C GLU A 117 0.97 -24.46 3.46
N ALA A 118 0.81 -24.13 4.73
CA ALA A 118 0.37 -25.07 5.77
C ALA A 118 -1.02 -25.66 5.44
N SER A 119 -1.95 -24.83 4.98
CA SER A 119 -3.30 -25.27 4.57
C SER A 119 -3.27 -26.23 3.38
N LYS A 120 -2.44 -25.94 2.37
CA LYS A 120 -2.23 -26.82 1.22
C LYS A 120 -1.61 -28.16 1.63
N ALA A 121 -0.61 -28.13 2.51
CA ALA A 121 0.01 -29.33 3.05
C ALA A 121 -1.00 -30.20 3.82
N GLY A 122 -1.81 -29.60 4.71
CA GLY A 122 -2.88 -30.29 5.42
C GLY A 122 -3.93 -30.92 4.50
N ALA A 123 -4.37 -30.19 3.48
CA ALA A 123 -5.31 -30.71 2.47
C ALA A 123 -4.73 -31.89 1.67
N SER A 124 -3.44 -31.85 1.35
CA SER A 124 -2.76 -32.95 0.66
C SER A 124 -2.63 -34.22 1.53
N MET A 125 -2.48 -34.06 2.84
CA MET A 125 -2.43 -35.17 3.81
C MET A 125 -3.82 -35.79 4.05
N GLN A 126 -4.89 -34.99 4.11
CA GLN A 126 -6.27 -35.50 4.15
C GLN A 126 -6.62 -36.34 2.92
N LYS A 127 -6.22 -35.91 1.71
CA LYS A 127 -6.45 -36.68 0.49
C LYS A 127 -5.68 -38.00 0.45
N LYS A 128 -4.48 -38.07 1.05
CA LYS A 128 -3.71 -39.33 1.16
C LYS A 128 -4.30 -40.31 2.18
N ASN A 129 -4.89 -39.81 3.27
CA ASN A 129 -5.46 -40.66 4.33
C ASN A 129 -6.96 -40.97 4.15
N GLY A 130 -7.68 -40.25 3.27
CA GLY A 130 -9.08 -40.51 2.94
C GLY A 130 -9.31 -41.55 1.83
N GLY A 131 -8.23 -42.11 1.28
CA GLY A 131 -8.26 -43.13 0.22
C GLY A 131 -8.04 -44.54 0.75
N SER A 132 -8.89 -45.02 1.65
CA SER A 132 -9.10 -46.45 1.92
C SER A 132 -10.28 -46.67 2.86
N LYS A 133 -11.47 -46.88 2.28
CA LYS A 133 -12.29 -48.08 2.46
C LYS A 133 -13.38 -48.10 1.39
#